data_AF-A0A1Y5S567-F1
#
_entry.id   AF-A0A1Y5S567-F1
#
_cell.length_a   1.000
_cell.length_b   1.000
_cell.length_c   1.000
_cell.angle_alpha   90.00
_cell.angle_beta   90.00
_cell.angle_gamma   90.00
#
_symmetry.space_group_name_H-M   'P 1'
#
loop_
_entity.id
_entity.type
_entity.pdbx_description
1 polymer ?
#
loop_
_entity_poly.entity_id
_entity_poly.type
_entity_poly.pdbx_seq_one_letter_code
_entity_poly.pdbx_strand_id
1 'polypeptide(L)'
;MDTKGRVSIPASFRRVLEAGDPNWQSGDQPELVIVYGDHRRKFLECYTMQAIDEVDAKIDALPRGSMERKMLQRMFHGQSFPTAVDETGRLVLPAKLRNKIDLEKEAFFIAAGDTFQIWKPETYETEELAKAEEWLDELPGDFDPMAFLDGAGGA
;
A
#
# COMPACT_ATOMS: atom_id res chain seq x y z
N MET A 1 2.69 -10.66 -14.33
CA MET A 1 1.42 -11.27 -13.85
C MET A 1 1.13 -12.50 -14.68
N ASP A 2 0.62 -13.58 -14.08
CA ASP A 2 0.27 -14.80 -14.82
C ASP A 2 -1.19 -14.83 -15.31
N THR A 3 -1.54 -15.86 -16.08
CA THR A 3 -2.88 -16.03 -16.68
C THR A 3 -4.01 -16.17 -15.66
N LYS A 4 -3.69 -16.41 -14.38
CA LYS A 4 -4.66 -16.49 -13.28
C LYS A 4 -4.78 -15.16 -12.50
N GLY A 5 -4.11 -14.10 -12.97
CA GLY A 5 -4.07 -12.82 -12.28
C GLY A 5 -3.16 -12.82 -11.05
N ARG A 6 -2.22 -13.77 -10.94
CA ARG A 6 -1.26 -13.80 -9.84
C ARG A 6 -0.09 -12.86 -10.11
N VAL A 7 0.30 -12.11 -9.08
CA VAL A 7 1.45 -11.22 -9.10
C VAL A 7 2.50 -11.74 -8.13
N SER A 8 3.74 -11.85 -8.59
CA SER A 8 4.87 -12.26 -7.77
C SER A 8 5.29 -11.12 -6.85
N ILE A 9 5.38 -11.40 -5.55
CA ILE A 9 5.79 -10.43 -4.55
C ILE A 9 7.31 -10.54 -4.32
N PRO A 10 8.06 -9.44 -4.44
CA PRO A 10 9.50 -9.50 -4.23
C PRO A 10 9.84 -9.99 -2.81
N ALA A 11 10.95 -10.71 -2.69
CA ALA A 11 11.30 -11.42 -1.46
C ALA A 11 11.46 -10.50 -0.23
N SER A 12 11.86 -9.24 -0.42
CA SER A 12 11.92 -8.24 0.65
C SER A 12 10.54 -7.95 1.25
N PHE A 13 9.54 -7.69 0.41
CA PHE A 13 8.17 -7.42 0.86
C PHE A 13 7.53 -8.64 1.52
N ARG A 14 7.82 -9.86 1.03
CA ARG A 14 7.33 -11.09 1.68
C ARG A 14 7.78 -11.21 3.13
N ARG A 15 9.05 -10.92 3.41
CA ARG A 15 9.58 -10.93 4.78
C ARG A 15 8.91 -9.89 5.68
N VAL A 16 8.55 -8.73 5.13
CA VAL A 16 7.83 -7.69 5.90
C VAL A 16 6.41 -8.15 6.20
N LEU A 17 5.73 -8.79 5.25
CA LEU A 17 4.39 -9.37 5.47
C LEU A 17 4.42 -10.46 6.55
N GLU A 18 5.39 -11.37 6.50
CA GLU A 18 5.59 -12.40 7.54
C GLU A 18 5.85 -11.77 8.92
N ALA A 19 6.70 -10.76 8.99
CA ALA A 19 7.03 -10.09 10.26
C ALA A 19 5.88 -9.23 10.81
N GLY A 20 5.03 -8.70 9.93
CA GLY A 20 3.89 -7.84 10.27
C GLY A 20 2.57 -8.58 10.41
N ASP A 21 2.57 -9.91 10.41
CA ASP A 21 1.39 -10.76 10.66
C ASP A 21 1.52 -11.43 12.04
N PRO A 22 0.81 -10.96 13.07
CA PRO A 22 0.88 -11.50 14.43
C PRO A 22 0.48 -12.98 14.54
N ASN A 23 -0.29 -13.48 13.58
CA ASN A 23 -0.78 -14.86 13.59
C ASN A 23 0.09 -15.79 12.73
N TRP A 24 1.02 -15.25 11.96
CA TRP A 24 1.85 -16.02 11.05
C TRP A 24 2.88 -16.89 11.79
N GLN A 25 3.00 -18.14 11.34
CA GLN A 25 4.07 -19.06 11.75
C GLN A 25 4.82 -19.56 10.52
N SER A 26 6.04 -20.07 10.75
CA SER A 26 6.87 -20.62 9.68
C SER A 26 6.12 -21.72 8.91
N GLY A 27 5.82 -21.47 7.64
CA GLY A 27 5.09 -22.37 6.76
C GLY A 27 3.66 -21.92 6.45
N ASP A 28 3.13 -20.94 7.19
CA ASP A 28 1.85 -20.33 6.89
C ASP A 28 1.96 -19.35 5.73
N GLN A 29 0.81 -18.98 5.17
CA GLN A 29 0.69 -17.93 4.17
C GLN A 29 0.47 -16.60 4.89
N PRO A 30 1.40 -15.63 4.79
CA PRO A 30 1.23 -14.36 5.47
C PRO A 30 0.04 -13.59 4.88
N GLU A 31 -0.79 -13.06 5.76
CA GLU A 31 -1.97 -12.29 5.39
C GLU A 31 -1.65 -10.81 5.19
N LEU A 32 -2.48 -10.14 4.39
CA LEU A 32 -2.40 -8.71 4.13
C LEU A 32 -3.75 -8.15 3.71
N VAL A 33 -3.89 -6.84 3.84
CA VAL A 33 -5.08 -6.11 3.37
C VAL A 33 -4.71 -5.16 2.26
N ILE A 34 -5.34 -5.33 1.09
CA ILE A 34 -5.18 -4.40 -0.04
C ILE A 34 -6.25 -3.32 0.05
N VAL A 35 -5.87 -2.07 0.29
CA VAL A 35 -6.76 -0.90 0.29
C VAL A 35 -6.65 -0.19 -1.06
N TYR A 36 -7.70 -0.30 -1.86
CA TYR A 36 -7.72 0.25 -3.22
C TYR A 36 -8.34 1.66 -3.31
N GLY A 37 -9.05 2.11 -2.28
CA GLY A 37 -9.58 3.48 -2.20
C GLY A 37 -10.57 3.85 -3.31
N ASP A 38 -10.78 5.17 -3.51
CA ASP A 38 -11.73 5.72 -4.48
C ASP A 38 -11.15 5.82 -5.91
N HIS A 39 -11.92 6.39 -6.84
CA HIS A 39 -11.56 6.49 -8.27
C HIS A 39 -10.31 7.34 -8.56
N ARG A 40 -9.89 8.20 -7.64
CA ARG A 40 -8.71 9.07 -7.78
C ARG A 40 -7.43 8.32 -7.52
N ARG A 41 -7.45 7.30 -6.64
CA ARG A 41 -6.27 6.47 -6.33
C ARG A 41 -5.94 5.54 -7.50
N LYS A 42 -4.72 5.67 -8.04
CA LYS A 42 -4.21 4.94 -9.22
C LYS A 42 -3.33 3.73 -8.90
N PHE A 43 -3.23 3.39 -7.63
CA PHE A 43 -2.43 2.28 -7.10
C PHE A 43 -3.21 1.47 -6.08
N LEU A 44 -2.67 0.31 -5.73
CA LEU A 44 -3.18 -0.52 -4.63
C LEU A 44 -2.21 -0.40 -3.46
N GLU A 45 -2.70 -0.01 -2.29
CA GLU A 45 -1.89 0.04 -1.07
C GLU A 45 -2.04 -1.28 -0.32
N CYS A 46 -0.94 -1.91 0.03
CA CYS A 46 -0.91 -3.21 0.71
C CYS A 46 -0.40 -3.02 2.14
N TYR A 47 -1.26 -3.31 3.11
CA TYR A 47 -0.97 -3.21 4.53
C TYR A 47 -0.59 -4.57 5.07
N THR A 48 0.43 -4.61 5.93
CA THR A 48 0.61 -5.72 6.87
C THR A 48 -0.59 -5.80 7.81
N MET A 49 -0.81 -6.95 8.45
CA MET A 49 -1.89 -7.09 9.43
C MET A 49 -1.69 -6.13 10.61
N GLN A 50 -0.45 -5.95 11.07
CA GLN A 50 -0.13 -4.97 12.10
C GLN A 50 -0.49 -3.54 11.67
N ALA A 51 -0.11 -3.11 10.46
CA ALA A 51 -0.36 -1.76 9.98
C ALA A 51 -1.87 -1.48 9.83
N ILE A 52 -2.64 -2.45 9.32
CA ILE A 52 -4.10 -2.27 9.20
C ILE A 52 -4.79 -2.25 10.56
N ASP A 53 -4.33 -3.05 11.53
CA ASP A 53 -4.85 -3.04 12.90
C ASP A 53 -4.59 -1.70 13.59
N GLU A 54 -3.42 -1.09 13.38
CA GLU A 54 -3.11 0.25 13.89
C GLU A 54 -4.04 1.33 13.29
N VAL A 55 -4.35 1.21 12.00
CA VAL A 55 -5.34 2.09 11.34
C VAL A 55 -6.73 1.90 11.95
N ASP A 56 -7.16 0.65 12.16
CA ASP A 56 -8.46 0.35 12.73
C ASP A 56 -8.60 0.90 14.16
N ALA A 57 -7.55 0.79 14.99
CA ALA A 57 -7.53 1.39 16.33
C ALA A 57 -7.71 2.91 16.28
N LYS A 58 -7.05 3.59 15.33
CA LYS A 58 -7.18 5.05 15.11
C LYS A 58 -8.59 5.43 14.65
N ILE A 59 -9.20 4.64 13.77
CA ILE A 59 -10.59 4.84 13.33
C ILE A 59 -11.57 4.68 14.49
N ASP A 60 -11.34 3.68 15.34
CA ASP A 60 -12.23 3.38 16.45
C ASP A 60 -12.21 4.44 17.56
N ALA A 61 -11.08 5.11 17.74
CA ALA A 61 -10.91 6.25 18.63
C ALA A 61 -11.71 7.50 18.19
N LEU A 62 -12.15 7.57 16.93
CA LEU A 62 -12.95 8.71 16.44
C LEU A 62 -14.39 8.67 16.99
N PRO A 63 -15.03 9.85 17.18
CA PRO A 63 -16.41 9.91 17.66
C PRO A 63 -17.36 9.06 16.82
N ARG A 64 -18.14 8.20 17.48
CA ARG A 64 -19.15 7.36 16.80
C ARG A 64 -20.14 8.25 16.06
N GLY A 65 -20.39 7.93 14.79
CA GLY A 65 -21.32 8.67 13.94
C GLY A 65 -20.73 9.93 13.28
N SER A 66 -19.46 10.28 13.53
CA SER A 66 -18.82 11.38 12.81
C SER A 66 -18.66 11.06 11.32
N MET A 67 -18.64 12.10 10.49
CA MET A 67 -18.46 11.93 9.05
C MET A 67 -17.07 11.39 8.75
N GLU A 68 -16.06 11.84 9.47
CA GLU A 68 -14.65 11.43 9.36
C GLU A 68 -14.52 9.92 9.61
N ARG A 69 -15.09 9.43 10.72
CA ARG A 69 -15.10 7.98 11.03
C ARG A 69 -15.80 7.20 9.93
N LYS A 70 -16.97 7.66 9.48
CA LYS A 70 -17.73 7.01 8.42
C LYS A 70 -16.96 6.94 7.10
N MET A 71 -16.25 8.00 6.73
CA MET A 71 -15.44 8.04 5.51
C MET A 71 -14.22 7.12 5.60
N LEU A 72 -13.54 7.08 6.75
CA LEU A 72 -12.41 6.18 6.96
C LEU A 72 -12.84 4.71 6.98
N GLN A 73 -13.93 4.37 7.68
CA GLN A 73 -14.51 3.02 7.64
C GLN A 73 -14.89 2.62 6.20
N ARG A 74 -15.48 3.54 5.42
CA ARG A 74 -15.77 3.26 4.01
C ARG A 74 -14.50 2.93 3.22
N MET A 75 -13.39 3.64 3.48
CA MET A 75 -12.14 3.42 2.77
C MET A 75 -11.45 2.12 3.19
N PHE A 76 -11.27 1.89 4.50
CA PHE A 76 -10.51 0.77 5.02
C PHE A 76 -11.30 -0.52 5.16
N HIS A 77 -12.63 -0.45 5.33
CA HIS A 77 -13.49 -1.64 5.44
C HIS A 77 -14.31 -1.89 4.16
N GLY A 78 -14.71 -0.83 3.46
CA GLY A 78 -15.52 -0.93 2.25
C GLY A 78 -14.72 -0.96 0.95
N GLN A 79 -13.52 -0.38 0.93
CA GLN A 79 -12.64 -0.30 -0.24
C GLN A 79 -11.33 -1.05 -0.03
N SER A 80 -11.43 -2.19 0.66
CA SER A 80 -10.31 -3.09 0.91
C SER A 80 -10.60 -4.52 0.44
N PHE A 81 -9.55 -5.32 0.36
CA PHE A 81 -9.58 -6.72 -0.02
C PHE A 81 -8.53 -7.49 0.80
N PRO A 82 -8.96 -8.21 1.85
CA PRO A 82 -8.10 -9.14 2.58
C PRO A 82 -7.64 -10.28 1.67
N THR A 83 -6.36 -10.64 1.75
CA THR A 83 -5.78 -11.72 0.95
C THR A 83 -4.54 -12.28 1.64
N ALA A 84 -3.87 -13.23 1.00
CA ALA A 84 -2.65 -13.86 1.49
C ALA A 84 -1.66 -14.10 0.36
N VAL A 85 -0.39 -14.28 0.71
CA VAL A 85 0.66 -14.68 -0.23
C VAL A 85 0.76 -16.20 -0.25
N ASP A 86 0.60 -16.80 -1.43
CA ASP A 86 0.74 -18.24 -1.61
C ASP A 86 2.17 -18.74 -1.34
N GLU A 87 2.32 -20.06 -1.22
CA GLU A 87 3.61 -20.72 -0.96
C GLU A 87 4.71 -20.40 -2.00
N THR A 88 4.31 -19.95 -3.19
CA THR A 88 5.24 -19.56 -4.27
C THR A 88 5.60 -18.08 -4.24
N GLY A 89 5.15 -17.35 -3.21
CA GLY A 89 5.39 -15.92 -3.06
C GLY A 89 4.53 -15.05 -3.97
N ARG A 90 3.33 -15.51 -4.36
CA ARG A 90 2.42 -14.78 -5.24
C ARG A 90 1.12 -14.46 -4.53
N LEU A 91 0.48 -13.36 -4.91
CA LEU A 91 -0.89 -13.06 -4.50
C LEU A 91 -1.82 -13.00 -5.71
N VAL A 92 -3.09 -13.35 -5.51
CA VAL A 92 -4.12 -13.26 -6.56
C VAL A 92 -4.72 -11.87 -6.54
N LEU A 93 -4.56 -11.09 -7.61
CA LEU A 93 -5.28 -9.82 -7.78
C LEU A 93 -6.62 -10.04 -8.51
N PRO A 94 -7.76 -9.79 -7.85
CA PRO A 94 -9.06 -9.85 -8.51
C PRO A 94 -9.12 -8.93 -9.72
N ALA A 95 -9.88 -9.32 -10.74
CA ALA A 95 -10.08 -8.52 -11.96
C ALA A 95 -10.50 -7.07 -11.64
N LYS A 96 -11.34 -6.87 -10.62
CA LYS A 96 -11.74 -5.54 -10.15
C LYS A 96 -10.54 -4.65 -9.79
N LEU A 97 -9.56 -5.18 -9.06
CA LEU A 97 -8.38 -4.42 -8.64
C LEU A 97 -7.42 -4.18 -9.79
N ARG A 98 -7.23 -5.19 -10.65
CA ARG A 98 -6.42 -5.08 -11.87
C ARG A 98 -6.96 -4.00 -12.80
N ASN A 99 -8.25 -4.04 -13.10
CA ASN A 99 -8.92 -3.05 -13.95
C ASN A 99 -8.89 -1.65 -13.33
N LYS A 100 -8.94 -1.56 -11.99
CA LYS A 100 -8.92 -0.27 -11.29
C LYS A 100 -7.60 0.48 -11.48
N ILE A 101 -6.47 -0.22 -11.58
CA ILE A 101 -5.15 0.37 -11.80
C ILE A 101 -4.59 0.09 -13.21
N ASP A 102 -5.44 -0.38 -14.13
CA ASP A 102 -5.09 -0.71 -15.51
C ASP A 102 -3.89 -1.68 -15.65
N LEU A 103 -3.82 -2.66 -14.74
CA LEU A 103 -2.70 -3.60 -14.65
C LEU A 103 -2.89 -4.82 -15.57
N GLU A 104 -2.16 -4.84 -16.69
CA GLU A 104 -2.25 -5.93 -17.67
C GLU A 104 -1.13 -6.98 -17.59
N LYS A 105 0.12 -6.55 -17.39
CA LYS A 105 1.31 -7.43 -17.52
C LYS A 105 2.26 -7.32 -16.34
N GLU A 106 2.83 -6.14 -16.14
CA GLU A 106 3.89 -5.90 -15.18
C GLU A 106 3.40 -5.02 -14.06
N ALA A 107 3.79 -5.38 -12.83
CA ALA A 107 3.48 -4.63 -11.63
C ALA A 107 4.77 -4.03 -11.09
N PHE A 108 4.73 -2.74 -10.79
CA PHE A 108 5.79 -2.05 -10.09
C PHE A 108 5.47 -2.00 -8.59
N PHE A 109 6.49 -2.23 -7.76
CA PHE A 109 6.37 -2.28 -6.31
C PHE A 109 7.27 -1.22 -5.68
N ILE A 110 6.71 -0.45 -4.75
CA ILE A 110 7.45 0.54 -3.97
C ILE A 110 7.05 0.45 -2.51
N ALA A 111 8.03 0.51 -1.61
CA ALA A 111 7.78 0.55 -0.17
C ALA A 111 7.34 1.96 0.25
N ALA A 112 6.41 2.03 1.19
CA ALA A 112 5.87 3.28 1.73
C ALA A 112 5.74 3.16 3.25
N GLY A 113 6.87 3.16 3.95
CA GLY A 113 6.87 2.98 5.41
C GLY A 113 6.49 1.55 5.82
N ASP A 114 5.37 1.41 6.51
CA ASP A 114 4.79 0.15 6.99
C ASP A 114 3.88 -0.55 5.96
N THR A 115 3.72 0.05 4.78
CA THR A 115 2.98 -0.50 3.66
C THR A 115 3.85 -0.61 2.41
N PHE A 116 3.28 -1.20 1.35
CA PHE A 116 3.84 -1.10 0.01
C PHE A 116 2.74 -0.93 -1.03
N GLN A 117 3.10 -0.31 -2.14
CA GLN A 117 2.18 -0.01 -3.21
C GLN A 117 2.40 -0.90 -4.43
N ILE A 118 1.31 -1.25 -5.10
CA ILE A 118 1.32 -1.91 -6.40
C ILE A 118 0.83 -0.93 -7.44
N TRP A 119 1.66 -0.70 -8.45
CA TRP A 119 1.42 0.23 -9.53
C TRP A 119 1.46 -0.46 -10.89
N LYS A 120 0.76 0.15 -11.85
CA LYS A 120 1.14 0.04 -13.26
C LYS A 120 2.41 0.88 -13.47
N PRO A 121 3.52 0.32 -14.01
CA PRO A 121 4.80 1.02 -14.14
C PRO A 121 4.67 2.39 -14.82
N GLU A 122 3.98 2.45 -15.95
CA GLU A 122 3.84 3.70 -16.72
C GLU A 122 3.06 4.76 -15.94
N THR A 123 2.07 4.34 -15.16
CA THR A 123 1.30 5.26 -14.31
C THR A 123 2.14 5.80 -13.16
N TYR A 124 2.98 4.96 -12.53
CA TYR A 124 3.89 5.41 -11.48
C TYR A 124 4.86 6.47 -12.00
N GLU A 125 5.46 6.24 -13.17
CA GLU A 125 6.39 7.19 -13.80
C GLU A 125 5.72 8.56 -14.05
N THR A 126 4.52 8.56 -14.63
CA THR A 126 3.83 9.81 -14.98
C THR A 126 3.19 10.54 -13.80
N GLU A 127 2.83 9.83 -12.73
CA GLU A 127 2.05 10.40 -11.63
C GLU A 127 2.88 10.67 -10.39
N GLU A 128 3.72 9.73 -9.95
CA GLU A 128 4.46 9.87 -8.68
C GLU A 128 5.88 10.31 -8.94
N LEU A 129 6.58 9.66 -9.87
CA LEU A 129 7.96 10.01 -10.18
C LEU A 129 8.04 11.43 -10.76
N ALA A 130 7.20 11.75 -11.75
CA ALA A 130 7.16 13.09 -12.33
C ALA A 130 6.85 14.19 -11.28
N LYS A 131 5.89 13.96 -10.37
CA LYS A 131 5.58 14.92 -9.29
C LYS A 131 6.75 15.05 -8.31
N ALA A 132 7.43 13.96 -8.00
CA ALA A 132 8.60 13.98 -7.12
C ALA A 132 9.77 14.73 -7.77
N GLU A 133 10.01 14.52 -9.07
CA GLU A 133 11.04 15.23 -9.84
C GLU A 133 10.72 16.73 -9.96
N GLU A 134 9.48 17.09 -10.31
CA GLU A 134 9.03 18.49 -10.35
C GLU A 134 9.22 19.19 -8.99
N TRP A 135 8.86 18.52 -7.90
CA TRP A 135 9.06 19.06 -6.56
C TRP A 135 10.55 19.21 -6.19
N LEU A 136 11.40 18.26 -6.58
CA LEU A 136 12.85 18.36 -6.37
C LEU A 136 13.47 19.50 -7.19
N ASP A 137 12.98 19.75 -8.40
CA ASP A 137 13.44 20.86 -9.25
C ASP A 137 13.08 22.25 -8.69
N GLU A 138 12.08 22.34 -7.79
CA GLU A 138 11.76 23.58 -7.06
C GLU A 138 12.72 23.87 -5.90
N LEU A 139 13.53 22.89 -5.47
CA LEU A 139 14.44 23.02 -4.35
C LEU A 139 15.83 23.51 -4.79
N PRO A 140 16.60 24.17 -3.89
CA PRO A 140 18.00 24.46 -4.14
C PRO A 140 18.79 23.19 -4.48
N GLY A 141 19.73 23.26 -5.43
CA GLY A 141 20.50 22.08 -5.87
C GLY A 141 21.42 21.46 -4.80
N ASP A 142 21.65 22.16 -3.70
CA ASP A 142 22.39 21.70 -2.51
C ASP A 142 21.47 21.39 -1.32
N PHE A 143 20.16 21.38 -1.53
CA PHE A 143 19.19 21.07 -0.50
C PHE A 143 19.33 19.61 -0.03
N ASP A 144 19.40 19.41 1.28
CA ASP A 144 19.39 18.08 1.91
C ASP A 144 17.96 17.72 2.35
N PRO A 145 17.29 16.74 1.69
CA PRO A 145 15.96 16.29 2.08
C PRO A 145 15.88 15.77 3.52
N MET A 146 16.99 15.34 4.13
CA MET A 146 17.02 14.89 5.51
C MET A 146 16.72 16.02 6.51
N ALA A 147 16.91 17.28 6.13
CA ALA A 147 16.59 18.44 6.97
C ALA A 147 15.11 18.49 7.39
N PHE A 148 14.20 17.83 6.65
CA PHE A 148 12.80 17.72 7.05
C PHE A 148 12.59 16.85 8.29
N LEU A 149 13.51 15.94 8.60
CA LEU A 149 13.41 15.10 9.79
C LEU A 149 13.76 15.88 11.07
N ASP A 150 14.61 16.90 10.97
CA ASP A 150 15.05 17.71 12.11
C ASP A 150 13.91 18.57 12.70
N GLY A 151 12.89 18.89 11.89
CA GLY A 151 11.69 19.62 12.31
C GLY A 151 10.52 18.73 12.77
N ALA A 152 10.58 17.41 12.56
CA ALA A 152 9.48 16.48 12.79
C ALA A 152 9.40 15.95 14.24
N GLY A 153 10.31 16.37 15.12
CA GLY A 153 10.27 16.09 16.55
C GLY A 153 9.37 17.06 17.32
N GLY A 154 8.04 16.95 17.19
CA GLY A 154 7.15 17.67 18.11
C GLY A 154 5.68 17.79 17.68
N ALA A 155 4.84 16.88 18.18
CA ALA A 155 3.55 17.12 18.84
C ALA A 155 3.00 15.79 19.38
#